data_AF-A0AAQ4CMF4-F1
#
_entry.id   AF-A0AAQ4CMF4-F1
#
_cell.length_a   1.000
_cell.length_b   1.000
_cell.length_c   1.000
_cell.angle_alpha   90.00
_cell.angle_beta   90.00
_cell.angle_gamma   90.00
#
_symmetry.space_group_name_H-M   'P 1'
#
loop_
_entity.id
_entity.type
_entity.pdbx_description
1 polymer ?
#
loop_
_entity_poly.entity_id
_entity_poly.type
_entity_poly.pdbx_seq_one_letter_code
_entity_poly.pdbx_strand_id
1 'polypeptide(L)'
;MIFRYSLVVKYLLSRPKHFATIRLWNYREGEIVKLKLILNHRVVAEGRAKILRVHDYSLDILQKYLQYSGFEKVEEWINAARELKVSSNRSKVIFGELLELHDKLGSLPR
;
A
#
# COMPACT_ATOMS: atom_id res chain seq x y z
N MET A 1 -6.52 -4.58 4.00
CA MET A 1 -5.76 -3.36 3.69
C MET A 1 -6.29 -2.76 2.40
N ILE A 2 -6.62 -1.46 2.41
CA ILE A 2 -7.23 -0.75 1.27
C ILE A 2 -6.24 0.28 0.72
N PHE A 3 -6.06 0.29 -0.59
CA PHE A 3 -5.29 1.30 -1.32
C PHE A 3 -6.23 2.10 -2.21
N ARG A 4 -6.15 3.43 -2.10
CA ARG A 4 -7.01 4.38 -2.84
C ARG A 4 -6.27 5.56 -3.45
N TYR A 5 -4.97 5.68 -3.17
CA TYR A 5 -4.15 6.71 -3.83
C TYR A 5 -3.82 6.23 -5.23
N SER A 6 -4.20 7.00 -6.25
CA SER A 6 -4.22 6.56 -7.66
C SER A 6 -2.86 6.04 -8.12
N LEU A 7 -1.78 6.73 -7.76
CA LEU A 7 -0.41 6.36 -8.09
C LEU A 7 0.00 5.02 -7.45
N VAL A 8 -0.31 4.82 -6.16
CA VAL A 8 -0.03 3.54 -5.47
C VAL A 8 -0.89 2.40 -6.01
N VAL A 9 -2.15 2.69 -6.37
CA VAL A 9 -3.04 1.69 -7.00
C VAL A 9 -2.47 1.24 -8.33
N LYS A 10 -2.04 2.16 -9.19
CA LYS A 10 -1.37 1.84 -10.47
C LYS A 10 -0.08 1.04 -10.25
N TYR A 11 0.73 1.42 -9.26
CA TYR A 11 1.93 0.67 -8.87
C TYR A 11 1.59 -0.78 -8.45
N LEU A 12 0.58 -0.99 -7.61
CA LEU A 12 0.21 -2.35 -7.19
C LEU A 12 -0.42 -3.19 -8.31
N LEU A 13 -1.11 -2.55 -9.26
CA LEU A 13 -1.64 -3.21 -10.45
C LEU A 13 -0.54 -3.72 -11.40
N SER A 14 0.69 -3.19 -11.33
CA SER A 14 1.84 -3.78 -12.05
C SER A 14 2.39 -5.05 -11.38
N ARG A 15 1.76 -5.49 -10.27
CA ARG A 15 2.05 -6.73 -9.52
C ARG A 15 3.50 -6.81 -9.03
N PRO A 16 4.02 -5.78 -8.33
CA PRO A 16 5.33 -5.86 -7.71
C PRO A 16 5.35 -6.97 -6.67
N LYS A 17 6.47 -7.71 -6.58
CA LYS A 17 6.62 -8.76 -5.56
C LYS A 17 6.48 -8.20 -4.14
N HIS A 18 7.02 -7.02 -3.90
CA HIS A 18 7.00 -6.38 -2.59
C HIS A 18 6.42 -4.97 -2.65
N PHE A 19 5.86 -4.52 -1.54
CA PHE A 19 5.36 -3.16 -1.39
C PHE A 19 5.64 -2.63 0.02
N ALA A 20 5.67 -1.31 0.13
CA ALA A 20 5.71 -0.60 1.39
C ALA A 20 4.58 0.42 1.50
N THR A 21 4.02 0.59 2.70
CA THR A 21 2.91 1.52 2.89
C THR A 21 2.79 2.02 4.33
N ILE A 22 2.30 3.25 4.51
CA ILE A 22 2.05 3.84 5.83
C ILE A 22 0.62 3.48 6.27
N ARG A 23 0.46 3.02 7.51
CA ARG A 23 -0.83 2.58 8.08
C ARG A 23 -0.97 2.99 9.53
N LEU A 24 -2.20 3.26 9.96
CA LEU A 24 -2.56 3.44 11.37
C LEU A 24 -2.95 2.14 12.08
N TRP A 25 -3.23 1.08 11.31
CA TRP A 25 -3.65 -0.19 11.86
C TRP A 25 -2.45 -1.00 12.36
N ASN A 26 -2.65 -1.71 13.48
CA ASN A 26 -1.64 -2.59 14.07
C ASN A 26 -1.63 -3.95 13.36
N TYR A 27 -0.85 -4.04 12.30
CA TYR A 27 -0.55 -5.31 11.63
C TYR A 27 0.53 -6.10 12.38
N ARG A 28 0.59 -7.42 12.16
CA ARG A 28 1.62 -8.29 12.71
C ARG A 28 2.49 -8.88 11.60
N GLU A 29 3.77 -9.10 11.90
CA GLU A 29 4.63 -9.84 10.98
C GLU A 29 4.12 -11.27 10.78
N GLY A 30 4.17 -11.76 9.54
CA GLY A 30 3.60 -13.05 9.12
C GLY A 30 2.10 -13.03 8.83
N GLU A 31 1.38 -11.96 9.20
CA GLU A 31 -0.06 -11.85 8.96
C GLU A 31 -0.39 -11.83 7.46
N ILE A 32 -1.41 -12.60 7.05
CA ILE A 32 -1.97 -12.54 5.68
C ILE A 32 -3.20 -11.65 5.70
N VAL A 33 -3.14 -10.56 4.94
CA VAL A 33 -4.20 -9.56 4.86
C VAL A 33 -4.87 -9.57 3.50
N LYS A 34 -6.19 -9.37 3.47
CA LYS A 34 -6.90 -9.09 2.20
C LYS A 34 -6.50 -7.72 1.68
N LEU A 35 -6.21 -7.61 0.39
CA LEU A 35 -5.93 -6.37 -0.33
C LEU A 35 -7.13 -5.95 -1.16
N LYS A 36 -7.37 -4.64 -1.21
CA LYS A 36 -8.40 -4.04 -2.05
C LYS A 36 -7.85 -2.78 -2.70
N LEU A 37 -7.85 -2.73 -4.02
CA LEU A 37 -7.41 -1.59 -4.82
C LEU A 37 -8.65 -0.83 -5.32
N ILE A 38 -8.73 0.46 -5.00
CA ILE A 38 -9.87 1.32 -5.35
C ILE A 38 -9.38 2.46 -6.24
N LEU A 39 -9.99 2.60 -7.42
CA LEU A 39 -9.76 3.71 -8.34
C LEU A 39 -11.12 4.29 -8.74
N ASN A 40 -11.28 5.61 -8.72
CA ASN A 40 -12.54 6.29 -9.06
C ASN A 40 -13.76 5.69 -8.35
N HIS A 41 -13.65 5.45 -7.03
CA HIS A 41 -14.68 4.83 -6.18
C HIS A 41 -15.08 3.39 -6.55
N ARG A 42 -14.39 2.74 -7.49
CA ARG A 42 -14.63 1.35 -7.89
C ARG A 42 -13.51 0.44 -7.45
N VAL A 43 -13.87 -0.78 -7.08
CA VAL A 43 -12.89 -1.84 -6.78
C VAL A 43 -12.33 -2.34 -8.09
N VAL A 44 -11.05 -2.10 -8.33
CA VAL A 44 -10.40 -2.49 -9.59
C VAL A 44 -9.66 -3.82 -9.47
N ALA A 45 -9.20 -4.18 -8.27
CA ALA A 45 -8.60 -5.48 -7.98
C ALA A 45 -8.73 -5.83 -6.49
N GLU A 46 -8.71 -7.13 -6.20
CA GLU A 46 -8.67 -7.67 -4.84
C GLU A 46 -7.61 -8.77 -4.76
N GLY A 47 -7.01 -8.96 -3.60
CA GLY A 47 -5.89 -9.90 -3.47
C GLY A 47 -5.54 -10.23 -2.04
N ARG A 48 -4.37 -10.81 -1.84
CA ARG A 48 -3.80 -11.07 -0.52
C ARG A 48 -2.34 -10.68 -0.48
N ALA A 49 -1.90 -10.25 0.70
CA ALA A 49 -0.51 -9.94 0.96
C ALA A 49 -0.09 -10.52 2.31
N LYS A 50 1.20 -10.87 2.40
CA LYS A 50 1.84 -11.24 3.67
C LYS A 50 2.59 -10.04 4.20
N ILE A 51 2.38 -9.69 5.46
CA ILE A 51 3.15 -8.67 6.15
C ILE A 51 4.52 -9.27 6.50
N LEU A 52 5.58 -8.70 5.96
CA LEU A 52 6.95 -9.18 6.21
C LEU A 52 7.59 -8.44 7.39
N ARG A 53 7.40 -7.12 7.46
CA ARG A 53 7.92 -6.29 8.55
C ARG A 53 6.97 -5.16 8.93
N VAL A 54 6.98 -4.80 10.20
CA VAL A 54 6.26 -3.66 10.76
C VAL A 54 7.25 -2.76 11.48
N HIS A 55 7.37 -1.51 11.03
CA HIS A 55 8.32 -0.54 11.59
C HIS A 55 7.60 0.65 12.20
N ASP A 56 8.22 1.26 13.19
CA ASP A 56 7.83 2.59 13.65
C ASP A 56 8.04 3.61 12.53
N TYR A 57 7.12 4.58 12.46
CA TYR A 57 7.20 5.64 11.48
C TYR A 57 8.41 6.56 11.76
N SER A 58 9.36 6.58 10.83
CA SER A 58 10.55 7.43 10.86
C SER A 58 11.02 7.71 9.43
N LEU A 59 11.75 8.81 9.23
CA LEU A 59 12.29 9.18 7.92
C LEU A 59 13.25 8.12 7.38
N ASP A 60 14.11 7.56 8.23
CA ASP A 60 15.08 6.52 7.82
C ASP A 60 14.39 5.28 7.26
N ILE A 61 13.30 4.85 7.89
CA ILE A 61 12.51 3.70 7.41
C ILE A 61 11.79 4.05 6.10
N LEU A 62 11.24 5.26 5.96
CA LEU A 62 10.62 5.69 4.72
C LEU A 62 11.65 5.72 3.57
N GLN A 63 12.84 6.25 3.82
CA GLN A 63 13.93 6.28 2.84
C GLN A 63 14.35 4.87 2.43
N LYS A 64 14.49 3.96 3.41
CA LYS A 64 14.85 2.55 3.18
C LYS A 64 13.86 1.83 2.27
N TYR A 65 12.56 2.11 2.42
CA TYR A 65 11.49 1.40 1.69
C TYR A 65 10.87 2.20 0.54
N LEU A 66 11.42 3.37 0.20
CA LEU A 66 10.87 4.27 -0.81
C LEU A 66 10.61 3.56 -2.15
N GLN A 67 11.57 2.77 -2.62
CA GLN A 67 11.47 2.02 -3.89
C GLN A 67 10.29 1.02 -3.95
N TYR A 68 9.71 0.65 -2.81
CA TYR A 68 8.58 -0.28 -2.73
C TYR A 68 7.24 0.44 -2.51
N SER A 69 7.25 1.77 -2.36
CA SER A 69 6.08 2.56 -1.98
C SER A 69 5.20 2.94 -3.18
N GLY A 70 5.78 2.90 -4.39
CA GLY A 70 5.20 3.45 -5.61
C GLY A 70 5.47 4.93 -5.83
N PHE A 71 6.10 5.63 -4.88
CA PHE A 71 6.49 7.05 -4.97
C PHE A 71 7.97 7.21 -5.35
N GLU A 72 8.31 8.35 -5.94
CA GLU A 72 9.69 8.71 -6.28
C GLU A 72 10.41 9.42 -5.12
N LYS A 73 9.65 10.13 -4.28
CA LYS A 73 10.18 10.92 -3.16
C LYS A 73 9.46 10.60 -1.85
N VAL A 74 10.19 10.65 -0.74
CA VAL A 74 9.64 10.43 0.61
C VAL A 74 8.56 11.47 0.91
N GLU A 75 8.76 12.72 0.50
CA GLU A 75 7.83 13.83 0.73
C GLU A 75 6.45 13.55 0.09
N GLU A 76 6.43 13.01 -1.13
CA GLU A 76 5.20 12.63 -1.83
C GLU A 76 4.45 11.53 -1.08
N TRP A 77 5.19 10.52 -0.59
CA TRP A 77 4.62 9.43 0.19
C TRP A 77 4.00 9.94 1.51
N ILE A 78 4.68 10.85 2.20
CA ILE A 78 4.17 11.50 3.41
C ILE A 78 2.93 12.34 3.12
N ASN A 79 2.95 13.14 2.04
CA ASN A 79 1.82 13.98 1.64
C ASN A 79 0.59 13.14 1.32
N ALA A 80 0.74 12.08 0.54
CA ALA A 80 -0.34 11.12 0.28
C ALA A 80 -0.87 10.48 1.57
N ALA A 81 0.02 10.13 2.51
CA ALA A 81 -0.41 9.59 3.80
C ALA A 81 -1.18 10.62 4.66
N ARG A 82 -0.83 11.91 4.58
CA ARG A 82 -1.56 13.01 5.25
C ARG A 82 -2.94 13.22 4.65
N GLU A 83 -3.06 13.26 3.33
CA GLU A 83 -4.34 13.35 2.63
C GLU A 83 -5.29 12.21 3.02
N LEU A 84 -4.74 11.00 3.15
CA LEU A 84 -5.49 9.83 3.57
C LEU A 84 -5.74 9.75 5.08
N LYS A 85 -5.28 10.73 5.86
CA LYS A 85 -5.34 10.81 7.32
C LYS A 85 -4.73 9.59 8.01
N VAL A 86 -3.65 9.04 7.44
CA VAL A 86 -2.90 7.90 8.00
C VAL A 86 -1.46 8.26 8.38
N SER A 87 -1.07 9.53 8.31
CA SER A 87 0.22 10.04 8.80
C SER A 87 0.07 10.62 10.21
N SER A 88 0.65 9.96 11.21
CA SER A 88 0.74 10.43 12.60
C SER A 88 1.90 9.70 13.31
N ASN A 89 2.25 10.12 14.53
CA ASN A 89 3.25 9.43 15.34
C ASN A 89 2.84 7.99 15.73
N ARG A 90 1.56 7.64 15.57
CA ARG A 90 1.05 6.27 15.80
C ARG A 90 1.09 5.41 14.53
N SER A 91 1.44 6.01 13.40
CA SER A 91 1.53 5.29 12.14
C SER A 91 2.69 4.30 12.17
N LYS A 92 2.54 3.23 11.41
CA LYS A 92 3.57 2.24 11.14
C LYS A 92 3.87 2.22 9.66
N VAL A 93 5.12 1.92 9.32
CA VAL A 93 5.52 1.58 7.95
C VAL A 93 5.47 0.07 7.82
N ILE A 94 4.64 -0.39 6.91
CA ILE A 94 4.38 -1.81 6.65
C ILE A 94 5.11 -2.20 5.38
N PHE A 95 5.98 -3.21 5.47
CA PHE A 95 6.60 -3.84 4.31
C PHE A 95 5.99 -5.23 4.12
N GLY A 96 5.54 -5.54 2.91
CA GLY A 96 4.80 -6.76 2.63
C GLY A 96 5.14 -7.36 1.26
N GLU A 97 4.77 -8.63 1.12
CA GLU A 97 4.83 -9.40 -0.12
C GLU A 97 3.43 -9.53 -0.70
N LEU A 98 3.29 -9.27 -1.99
CA LEU A 98 2.05 -9.51 -2.74
C LEU A 98 1.96 -11.00 -3.07
N LEU A 99 0.95 -11.69 -2.54
CA LEU A 99 0.77 -13.13 -2.76
C LEU A 99 -0.09 -13.41 -4.00
N GLU A 100 -1.19 -12.66 -4.13
CA GLU A 100 -2.10 -12.77 -5.25
C GLU A 100 -2.82 -11.43 -5.47
N LEU A 101 -3.17 -11.15 -6.72
CA LEU A 101 -3.98 -10.02 -7.10
C LEU A 101 -4.85 -10.41 -8.30
N HIS A 102 -6.15 -10.27 -8.14
CA HIS A 102 -7.17 -10.62 -9.11
C HIS A 102 -7.85 -9.33 -9.60
N ASP A 103 -7.73 -9.07 -10.90
CA ASP A 103 -8.37 -7.93 -11.52
C ASP A 103 -9.89 -8.13 -11.48
N LYS A 104 -10.61 -7.09 -11.03
CA LYS A 104 -12.08 -7.04 -11.05
C LYS A 104 -12.61 -6.35 -12.30
N LEU A 105 -11.71 -5.80 -13.12
CA LEU A 105 -11.99 -5.16 -14.40
C LEU A 105 -12.19 -6.21 -15.51
N GLY A 106 -13.17 -7.09 -15.32
CA GLY A 106 -13.70 -7.99 -16.35
C GLY A 106 -15.11 -7.60 -16.83
N SER A 107 -15.64 -6.45 -16.39
CA SER A 107 -17.04 -6.05 -16.62
C SER A 107 -17.22 -4.55 -16.84
N LEU A 108 -16.26 -3.88 -17.49
CA LEU A 108 -16.50 -2.55 -18.05
C LEU A 108 -16.62 -2.70 -19.58
N PRO A 109 -17.77 -2.35 -20.19
CA PRO A 109 -17.80 -2.18 -21.63
C PRO A 109 -16.80 -1.08 -21.99
N ARG A 110 -16.02 -1.33 -23.05
CA ARG A 110 -15.20 -0.30 -23.71
C ARG A 110 -16.06 0.83 -24.22
#